data_AF-A0A924XGC4-F1
#
_entry.id   AF-A0A924XGC4-F1
#
_cell.length_a   1.000
_cell.length_b   1.000
_cell.length_c   1.000
_cell.angle_alpha   90.00
_cell.angle_beta   90.00
_cell.angle_gamma   90.00
#
_symmetry.space_group_name_H-M   'P 1'
#
loop_
_entity.id
_entity.type
_entity.pdbx_description
1 polymer ?
#
loop_
_entity_poly.entity_id
_entity_poly.type
_entity_poly.pdbx_seq_one_letter_code
_entity_poly.pdbx_strand_id
1 'polypeptide(L)'
;MKNFVKALVIIITIVSLQSLVSAQIGYSVTDNNRDATGLEQQYYRFDLATGQGTLIQNLGTIRREYEGFASSGSVLFGVSEFDTENCQTGSDPITGLSADVRIFRTTGVGPQIGETCINIGTEAAAGYNQQDGFIYSIASDDLFPTSAPRSRLYRISPTTGVSTQVGPTDGITLTADSPAGGEQNPYMDGFTILPDGRAFGTEARFGSTTGTPGQSERGSMYRVFLSGPNAGRASFVKNLFTFDAGRDTGLANTQDGTIYVLLEDGRVFLTSASRTSPVTAASYGTLTTPGCLRPISFPGQFCGDFEAFDIPAPALR
;
A
#
# COMPACT_ATOMS: atom_id res chain seq x y z
N MET A 1 9.47 31.87 44.78
CA MET A 1 10.28 30.77 44.19
C MET A 1 9.49 29.49 43.90
N LYS A 2 8.68 28.95 44.83
CA LYS A 2 7.96 27.67 44.63
C LYS A 2 7.01 27.62 43.41
N ASN A 3 6.34 28.72 43.07
CA ASN A 3 5.38 28.74 41.95
C ASN A 3 6.06 28.88 40.58
N PHE A 4 7.22 29.53 40.53
CA PHE A 4 7.99 29.71 39.29
C PHE A 4 8.63 28.39 38.83
N VAL A 5 9.15 27.60 39.78
CA VAL A 5 9.71 26.27 39.49
C VAL A 5 8.63 25.30 38.98
N LYS A 6 7.40 25.35 39.53
CA LYS A 6 6.27 24.54 39.05
C LYS A 6 5.85 24.93 37.63
N ALA A 7 5.78 26.23 37.32
CA ALA A 7 5.45 26.71 35.98
C ALA A 7 6.53 26.34 34.96
N LEU A 8 7.80 26.43 35.33
CA LEU A 8 8.92 26.04 34.48
C LEU A 8 8.92 24.53 34.19
N VAL A 9 8.62 23.69 35.20
CA VAL A 9 8.49 22.25 35.01
C VAL A 9 7.34 21.94 34.05
N ILE A 10 6.16 22.56 34.22
CA ILE A 10 5.01 22.35 33.31
C ILE A 10 5.33 22.77 31.87
N ILE A 11 5.99 23.93 31.68
CA ILE A 11 6.38 24.39 30.33
C ILE A 11 7.43 23.45 29.72
N ILE A 12 8.42 23.00 30.51
CA ILE A 12 9.40 22.01 30.03
C ILE A 12 8.71 20.70 29.69
N THR A 13 7.74 20.22 30.47
CA THR A 13 6.97 18.99 30.17
C THR A 13 6.10 19.15 28.92
N ILE A 14 5.45 20.30 28.71
CA ILE A 14 4.66 20.58 27.50
C ILE A 14 5.56 20.68 26.27
N VAL A 15 6.71 21.38 26.37
CA VAL A 15 7.66 21.52 25.27
C VAL A 15 8.35 20.19 24.96
N SER A 16 8.62 19.34 25.97
CA SER A 16 9.17 17.99 25.74
C SER A 16 8.13 16.96 25.28
N LEU A 17 6.85 17.17 25.56
CA LEU A 17 5.74 16.43 24.95
C LEU A 17 5.46 16.85 23.50
N GLN A 18 5.81 18.08 23.11
CA GLN A 18 5.69 18.57 21.73
C GLN A 18 6.93 18.28 20.87
N SER A 19 8.08 17.96 21.45
CA SER A 19 9.35 17.80 20.72
C SER A 19 9.68 16.36 20.29
N LEU A 20 8.75 15.41 20.38
CA LEU A 20 8.99 14.00 19.98
C LEU A 20 7.82 13.37 19.21
N VAL A 21 7.03 14.16 18.47
CA VAL A 21 6.37 13.59 17.29
C VAL A 21 7.46 13.53 16.22
N SER A 22 8.26 12.45 16.22
CA SER A 22 9.09 12.15 15.07
C SER A 22 8.16 12.15 13.87
N ALA A 23 8.36 13.08 12.93
CA ALA A 23 7.56 13.15 11.71
C ALA A 23 7.50 11.75 11.10
N GLN A 24 6.30 11.19 11.03
CA GLN A 24 6.10 9.88 10.45
C GLN A 24 6.22 10.04 8.94
N ILE A 25 7.15 9.32 8.33
CA ILE A 25 7.46 9.49 6.92
C ILE A 25 6.83 8.34 6.13
N GLY A 26 5.97 8.70 5.19
CA GLY A 26 5.43 7.77 4.20
C GLY A 26 6.16 7.91 2.87
N TYR A 27 6.08 6.86 2.05
CA TYR A 27 6.60 6.81 0.71
C TYR A 27 5.53 6.25 -0.22
N SER A 28 5.48 6.76 -1.43
CA SER A 28 4.55 6.31 -2.47
C SER A 28 5.10 6.66 -3.83
N VAL A 29 4.57 6.02 -4.87
CA VAL A 29 4.82 6.38 -6.26
C VAL A 29 3.51 6.71 -6.94
N THR A 30 3.56 7.52 -7.98
CA THR A 30 2.38 7.77 -8.81
C THR A 30 2.17 6.59 -9.74
N ASP A 31 0.98 6.01 -9.81
CA ASP A 31 0.60 5.21 -10.97
C ASP A 31 0.34 6.18 -12.13
N ASN A 32 1.06 6.01 -13.23
CA ASN A 32 0.81 6.82 -14.41
C ASN A 32 0.04 6.06 -15.48
N ASN A 33 -0.36 4.81 -15.22
CA ASN A 33 -0.88 3.87 -16.19
C ASN A 33 -0.08 4.04 -17.47
N ARG A 34 1.23 3.83 -17.36
CA ARG A 34 2.20 4.20 -18.38
C ARG A 34 1.82 3.61 -19.72
N ASP A 35 1.31 2.39 -19.73
CA ASP A 35 0.85 1.70 -20.93
C ASP A 35 -0.23 2.49 -21.67
N ALA A 36 -1.00 3.33 -20.96
CA ALA A 36 -1.98 4.26 -21.52
C ALA A 36 -1.43 5.68 -21.76
N THR A 37 -0.58 6.23 -20.87
CA THR A 37 -0.24 7.67 -20.90
C THR A 37 1.18 8.01 -21.33
N GLY A 38 2.12 7.07 -21.24
CA GLY A 38 3.54 7.28 -21.54
C GLY A 38 4.29 8.21 -20.57
N LEU A 39 3.70 8.55 -19.43
CA LEU A 39 4.34 9.38 -18.40
C LEU A 39 5.28 8.55 -17.51
N GLU A 40 6.28 9.22 -16.93
CA GLU A 40 7.23 8.58 -16.01
C GLU A 40 6.63 8.46 -14.61
N GLN A 41 6.87 7.32 -13.96
CA GLN A 41 6.51 7.12 -12.56
C GLN A 41 7.30 8.10 -11.68
N GLN A 42 6.61 8.81 -10.77
CA GLN A 42 7.23 9.75 -9.84
C GLN A 42 7.25 9.18 -8.42
N TYR A 43 8.43 9.17 -7.79
CA TYR A 43 8.63 8.65 -6.43
C TYR A 43 8.68 9.78 -5.41
N TYR A 44 7.80 9.71 -4.41
CA TYR A 44 7.60 10.73 -3.40
C TYR A 44 7.89 10.24 -1.98
N ARG A 45 8.31 11.20 -1.16
CA ARG A 45 8.33 11.10 0.30
C ARG A 45 7.33 12.09 0.89
N PHE A 46 6.57 11.67 1.89
CA PHE A 46 5.58 12.48 2.58
C PHE A 46 5.86 12.62 4.07
N ASP A 47 5.70 13.82 4.60
CA ASP A 47 5.57 14.05 6.04
C ASP A 47 4.10 13.88 6.43
N LEU A 48 3.77 12.79 7.12
CA LEU A 48 2.41 12.45 7.52
C LEU A 48 1.91 13.25 8.73
N ALA A 49 2.71 14.16 9.30
CA ALA A 49 2.21 15.15 10.23
C ALA A 49 1.58 16.35 9.51
N THR A 50 2.03 16.65 8.30
CA THR A 50 1.66 17.87 7.55
C THR A 50 1.00 17.60 6.21
N GLY A 51 1.11 16.39 5.68
CA GLY A 51 0.73 16.02 4.32
C GLY A 51 1.69 16.51 3.24
N GLN A 52 2.83 17.13 3.61
CA GLN A 52 3.73 17.72 2.65
C GLN A 52 4.55 16.65 1.92
N GLY A 53 4.46 16.62 0.58
CA GLY A 53 5.30 15.77 -0.26
C GLY A 53 6.59 16.42 -0.73
N THR A 54 7.59 15.58 -0.96
CA THR A 54 8.85 15.90 -1.63
C THR A 54 9.05 14.88 -2.75
N LEU A 55 9.14 15.34 -3.99
CA LEU A 55 9.58 14.51 -5.10
C LEU A 55 11.04 14.10 -4.86
N ILE A 56 11.31 12.80 -4.83
CA ILE A 56 12.67 12.24 -4.73
C ILE A 56 13.25 12.10 -6.13
N GLN A 57 12.52 11.46 -7.03
CA GLN A 57 13.01 11.09 -8.35
C GLN A 57 11.85 10.84 -9.32
N ASN A 58 12.02 11.21 -10.59
CA ASN A 58 11.25 10.61 -11.69
C ASN A 58 11.98 9.33 -12.14
N LEU A 59 11.29 8.20 -12.14
CA LEU A 59 11.89 6.88 -12.36
C LEU A 59 12.29 6.64 -13.82
N GLY A 60 12.10 7.63 -14.70
CA GLY A 60 12.26 7.46 -16.13
C GLY A 60 11.11 6.66 -16.71
N THR A 61 11.23 6.32 -17.99
CA THR A 61 10.35 5.35 -18.64
C THR A 61 10.72 3.94 -18.16
N ILE A 62 10.13 3.51 -17.06
CA ILE A 62 10.17 2.11 -16.59
C ILE A 62 9.14 1.31 -17.36
N ARG A 63 9.41 0.06 -17.76
CA ARG A 63 8.40 -0.71 -18.51
C ARG A 63 7.20 -1.10 -17.63
N ARG A 64 7.43 -1.28 -16.33
CA ARG A 64 6.48 -1.79 -15.33
C ARG A 64 6.38 -0.83 -14.18
N GLU A 65 5.18 -0.61 -13.68
CA GLU A 65 4.96 0.32 -12.57
C GLU A 65 5.26 -0.37 -11.23
N TYR A 66 5.87 0.37 -10.31
CA TYR A 66 5.98 -0.08 -8.94
C TYR A 66 4.68 0.25 -8.24
N GLU A 67 4.01 -0.73 -7.68
CA GLU A 67 2.69 -0.52 -7.06
C GLU A 67 2.61 -1.13 -5.66
N GLY A 68 3.54 -2.03 -5.33
CA GLY A 68 3.64 -2.59 -3.99
C GLY A 68 4.86 -2.06 -3.26
N PHE A 69 4.69 -1.40 -2.11
CA PHE A 69 5.80 -1.08 -1.20
C PHE A 69 5.77 -1.92 0.07
N ALA A 70 6.94 -2.33 0.52
CA ALA A 70 7.13 -3.06 1.76
C ALA A 70 8.40 -2.57 2.45
N SER A 71 8.45 -2.54 3.79
CA SER A 71 9.63 -2.04 4.50
C SER A 71 10.08 -2.90 5.67
N SER A 72 11.40 -3.04 5.78
CA SER A 72 12.08 -3.69 6.90
C SER A 72 13.05 -2.69 7.52
N GLY A 73 12.68 -2.12 8.67
CA GLY A 73 13.42 -1.01 9.27
C GLY A 73 13.50 0.17 8.30
N SER A 74 14.72 0.57 7.94
CA SER A 74 14.97 1.68 7.01
C SER A 74 15.06 1.26 5.53
N VAL A 75 14.87 -0.02 5.22
CA VAL A 75 14.92 -0.51 3.83
C VAL A 75 13.49 -0.52 3.29
N LEU A 76 13.26 0.21 2.20
CA LEU A 76 12.03 0.20 1.44
C LEU A 76 12.22 -0.67 0.20
N PHE A 77 11.30 -1.59 -0.03
CA PHE A 77 11.25 -2.49 -1.17
C PHE A 77 10.11 -2.06 -2.07
N GLY A 78 10.38 -1.83 -3.35
CA GLY A 78 9.35 -1.68 -4.37
C GLY A 78 9.19 -2.98 -5.15
N VAL A 79 7.94 -3.43 -5.27
CA VAL A 79 7.51 -4.62 -6.02
C VAL A 79 6.71 -4.13 -7.21
N SER A 80 7.11 -4.53 -8.41
CA SER A 80 6.39 -4.17 -9.63
C SER A 80 5.20 -5.09 -9.87
N GLU A 81 4.22 -4.59 -10.62
CA GLU A 81 3.17 -5.39 -11.25
C GLU A 81 3.69 -6.42 -12.27
N PHE A 82 2.77 -7.28 -12.74
CA PHE A 82 3.04 -8.27 -13.77
C PHE A 82 2.95 -7.68 -15.19
N ASP A 83 3.59 -8.38 -16.12
CA ASP A 83 3.52 -8.16 -17.57
C ASP A 83 3.86 -9.50 -18.23
N THR A 84 3.16 -9.77 -19.31
CA THR A 84 3.07 -10.97 -20.14
C THR A 84 4.38 -11.64 -20.57
N GLU A 85 5.53 -10.99 -20.40
CA GLU A 85 6.83 -11.59 -20.71
C GLU A 85 7.32 -12.56 -19.63
N ASN A 86 7.89 -13.67 -20.10
CA ASN A 86 8.44 -14.71 -19.22
C ASN A 86 9.56 -14.16 -18.35
N CYS A 87 9.64 -14.63 -17.11
CA CYS A 87 10.77 -14.37 -16.20
C CYS A 87 12.11 -14.70 -16.90
N GLN A 88 12.98 -13.71 -17.06
CA GLN A 88 14.29 -13.88 -17.69
C GLN A 88 15.34 -13.52 -16.66
N THR A 89 15.94 -14.50 -15.98
CA THR A 89 16.81 -14.37 -14.79
C THR A 89 18.09 -13.49 -14.92
N GLY A 90 18.15 -12.56 -15.87
CA GLY A 90 19.19 -11.56 -16.03
C GLY A 90 18.90 -10.30 -15.21
N SER A 91 19.98 -9.69 -14.71
CA SER A 91 19.96 -8.39 -14.06
C SER A 91 19.60 -7.30 -15.07
N ASP A 92 18.37 -6.77 -15.01
CA ASP A 92 17.92 -5.71 -15.90
C ASP A 92 18.22 -4.33 -15.26
N PRO A 93 18.82 -3.37 -15.98
CA PRO A 93 18.70 -1.96 -15.63
C PRO A 93 17.22 -1.59 -15.37
N ILE A 94 16.95 -0.46 -14.72
CA ILE A 94 15.61 0.00 -14.29
C ILE A 94 14.53 0.00 -15.42
N THR A 95 14.92 -0.23 -16.68
CA THR A 95 14.06 -0.48 -17.84
C THR A 95 13.39 -1.87 -17.91
N GLY A 96 13.83 -2.84 -17.09
CA GLY A 96 13.13 -4.05 -16.60
C GLY A 96 12.04 -4.70 -17.47
N LEU A 97 12.34 -5.77 -18.22
CA LEU A 97 11.35 -6.56 -18.96
C LEU A 97 10.50 -7.50 -18.07
N SER A 98 10.88 -7.75 -16.82
CA SER A 98 10.28 -8.73 -15.90
C SER A 98 9.78 -8.10 -14.60
N ALA A 99 8.81 -8.76 -13.93
CA ALA A 99 8.35 -8.32 -12.62
C ALA A 99 9.48 -8.45 -11.60
N ASP A 100 9.83 -7.39 -10.89
CA ASP A 100 11.02 -7.33 -10.04
C ASP A 100 10.78 -6.74 -8.64
N VAL A 101 11.81 -6.85 -7.80
CA VAL A 101 11.90 -6.15 -6.52
C VAL A 101 13.17 -5.31 -6.47
N ARG A 102 13.05 -4.05 -6.08
CA ARG A 102 14.19 -3.12 -5.90
C ARG A 102 14.19 -2.46 -4.53
N ILE A 103 15.38 -2.00 -4.12
CA ILE A 103 15.52 -1.18 -2.91
C ILE A 103 15.29 0.28 -3.26
N PHE A 104 14.29 0.91 -2.65
CA PHE A 104 14.05 2.34 -2.72
C PHE A 104 14.77 3.05 -1.57
N ARG A 105 15.38 4.20 -1.86
CA ARG A 105 16.16 4.99 -0.90
C ARG A 105 15.66 6.42 -0.86
N THR A 106 16.02 7.16 0.16
CA THR A 106 15.73 8.61 0.25
C THR A 106 16.39 9.44 -0.85
N THR A 107 17.38 8.87 -1.54
CA THR A 107 18.10 9.50 -2.64
C THR A 107 17.72 8.96 -4.03
N GLY A 108 16.70 8.10 -4.12
CA GLY A 108 16.24 7.49 -5.36
C GLY A 108 16.16 5.96 -5.34
N VAL A 109 16.03 5.36 -6.51
CA VAL A 109 15.93 3.90 -6.67
C VAL A 109 17.32 3.26 -6.67
N GLY A 110 17.46 2.24 -5.84
CA GLY A 110 18.67 1.45 -5.64
C GLY A 110 18.69 0.17 -6.47
N PRO A 111 19.52 -0.82 -6.07
CA PRO A 111 19.72 -2.03 -6.85
C PRO A 111 18.47 -2.94 -6.88
N GLN A 112 18.38 -3.72 -7.95
CA GLN A 112 17.47 -4.86 -8.05
C GLN A 112 17.93 -5.99 -7.12
N ILE A 113 16.97 -6.59 -6.43
CA ILE A 113 17.15 -7.76 -5.55
C ILE A 113 16.98 -9.03 -6.37
N GLY A 114 15.98 -9.06 -7.24
CA GLY A 114 15.73 -10.15 -8.17
C GLY A 114 14.39 -9.98 -8.87
N GLU A 115 14.07 -10.94 -9.72
CA GLU A 115 12.79 -11.03 -10.42
C GLU A 115 11.81 -11.87 -9.59
N THR A 116 10.57 -11.41 -9.48
CA THR A 116 9.52 -12.11 -8.75
C THR A 116 8.97 -13.29 -9.54
N CYS A 117 8.99 -13.21 -10.88
CA CYS A 117 8.30 -14.15 -11.77
C CYS A 117 6.79 -14.30 -11.45
N ILE A 118 6.17 -13.30 -10.81
CA ILE A 118 4.71 -13.24 -10.69
C ILE A 118 4.15 -13.21 -12.11
N ASN A 119 3.09 -13.98 -12.37
CA ASN A 119 2.62 -14.30 -13.72
C ASN A 119 1.14 -13.95 -13.97
N ILE A 120 0.61 -13.05 -13.15
CA ILE A 120 -0.76 -12.52 -13.19
C ILE A 120 -0.72 -11.13 -12.56
N GLY A 121 -1.69 -10.29 -12.92
CA GLY A 121 -1.90 -9.01 -12.28
C GLY A 121 -1.68 -7.86 -13.25
N THR A 122 -2.62 -6.94 -13.29
CA THR A 122 -2.37 -5.57 -13.73
C THR A 122 -2.02 -4.68 -12.55
N GLU A 123 -2.15 -5.20 -11.32
CA GLU A 123 -1.81 -4.46 -10.11
C GLU A 123 -0.94 -5.28 -9.16
N ALA A 124 -0.16 -4.61 -8.32
CA ALA A 124 0.54 -5.19 -7.20
C ALA A 124 0.43 -4.35 -5.91
N ALA A 125 0.23 -5.02 -4.77
CA ALA A 125 0.27 -4.41 -3.45
C ALA A 125 1.22 -5.21 -2.55
N ALA A 126 2.06 -4.57 -1.72
CA ALA A 126 3.05 -5.29 -0.93
C ALA A 126 3.06 -4.94 0.56
N GLY A 127 3.65 -5.82 1.36
CA GLY A 127 3.83 -5.61 2.79
C GLY A 127 4.92 -6.53 3.34
N TYR A 128 5.66 -6.06 4.36
CA TYR A 128 6.73 -6.85 4.98
C TYR A 128 6.24 -7.52 6.26
N ASN A 129 6.43 -8.83 6.36
CA ASN A 129 6.11 -9.58 7.57
C ASN A 129 7.32 -9.68 8.49
N GLN A 130 7.33 -8.91 9.58
CA GLN A 130 8.41 -8.95 10.56
C GLN A 130 8.52 -10.28 11.31
N GLN A 131 7.45 -11.10 11.30
CA GLN A 131 7.42 -12.37 12.04
C GLN A 131 8.23 -13.47 11.35
N ASP A 132 8.28 -13.48 10.01
CA ASP A 132 9.03 -14.48 9.24
C ASP A 132 10.12 -13.89 8.35
N GLY A 133 10.14 -12.57 8.21
CA GLY A 133 11.16 -11.81 7.49
C GLY A 133 10.98 -11.76 5.98
N PHE A 134 9.78 -12.04 5.46
CA PHE A 134 9.49 -12.04 4.03
C PHE A 134 8.66 -10.83 3.59
N ILE A 135 8.82 -10.46 2.32
CA ILE A 135 7.88 -9.58 1.64
C ILE A 135 6.71 -10.46 1.19
N TYR A 136 5.50 -9.95 1.29
CA TYR A 136 4.33 -10.53 0.67
C TYR A 136 3.77 -9.53 -0.32
N SER A 137 3.35 -10.02 -1.47
CA SER A 137 2.71 -9.22 -2.50
C SER A 137 1.37 -9.85 -2.86
N ILE A 138 0.35 -9.03 -3.02
CA ILE A 138 -0.88 -9.40 -3.69
C ILE A 138 -0.77 -8.90 -5.11
N ALA A 139 -0.92 -9.80 -6.08
CA ALA A 139 -1.08 -9.44 -7.48
C ALA A 139 -2.57 -9.53 -7.84
N SER A 140 -3.13 -8.48 -8.43
CA SER A 140 -4.56 -8.35 -8.72
C SER A 140 -4.79 -7.99 -10.19
N ASP A 141 -5.83 -8.53 -10.79
CA ASP A 141 -6.12 -8.36 -12.22
C ASP A 141 -7.61 -8.07 -12.39
N ASP A 142 -7.93 -6.85 -12.82
CA ASP A 142 -9.29 -6.36 -13.00
C ASP A 142 -9.95 -6.86 -14.29
N LEU A 143 -9.18 -7.50 -15.19
CA LEU A 143 -9.69 -8.11 -16.41
C LEU A 143 -10.45 -9.41 -16.12
N PHE A 144 -10.25 -10.00 -14.93
CA PHE A 144 -11.03 -11.15 -14.48
C PHE A 144 -12.43 -10.73 -14.02
N PRO A 145 -13.49 -11.49 -14.37
CA PRO A 145 -14.84 -11.19 -13.92
C PRO A 145 -14.96 -11.36 -12.40
N THR A 146 -15.84 -10.60 -11.75
CA THR A 146 -16.12 -10.69 -10.29
C THR A 146 -16.54 -12.09 -9.81
N SER A 147 -16.98 -12.97 -10.72
CA SER A 147 -17.29 -14.37 -10.45
C SER A 147 -16.07 -15.28 -10.30
N ALA A 148 -14.86 -14.81 -10.63
CA ALA A 148 -13.61 -15.56 -10.53
C ALA A 148 -12.65 -14.87 -9.54
N PRO A 149 -11.73 -15.59 -8.88
CA PRO A 149 -10.68 -14.97 -8.07
C PRO A 149 -9.84 -14.01 -8.92
N ARG A 150 -9.70 -12.77 -8.43
CA ARG A 150 -8.98 -11.68 -9.13
C ARG A 150 -7.61 -11.38 -8.55
N SER A 151 -7.38 -11.81 -7.32
CA SER A 151 -6.13 -11.55 -6.58
C SER A 151 -5.43 -12.84 -6.20
N ARG A 152 -4.09 -12.82 -6.14
CA ARG A 152 -3.25 -13.93 -5.67
C ARG A 152 -2.20 -13.42 -4.71
N LEU A 153 -1.93 -14.19 -3.65
CA LEU A 153 -0.90 -13.87 -2.67
C LEU A 153 0.41 -14.56 -3.02
N TYR A 154 1.51 -13.82 -2.98
CA TYR A 154 2.87 -14.30 -3.18
C TYR A 154 3.73 -13.96 -1.97
N ARG A 155 4.63 -14.87 -1.62
CA ARG A 155 5.69 -14.65 -0.63
C ARG A 155 7.01 -14.50 -1.37
N ILE A 156 7.69 -13.40 -1.14
CA ILE A 156 8.89 -12.96 -1.86
C ILE A 156 10.09 -12.90 -0.91
N SER A 157 11.17 -13.53 -1.32
CA SER A 157 12.45 -13.45 -0.62
C SER A 157 13.05 -12.04 -0.75
N PRO A 158 13.31 -11.32 0.35
CA PRO A 158 13.89 -9.97 0.29
C PRO A 158 15.38 -9.99 -0.08
N THR A 159 16.01 -11.16 -0.22
CA THR A 159 17.42 -11.28 -0.60
C THR A 159 17.62 -11.79 -2.02
N THR A 160 16.63 -12.47 -2.60
CA THR A 160 16.73 -13.08 -3.93
C THR A 160 15.63 -12.66 -4.89
N GLY A 161 14.58 -11.97 -4.44
CA GLY A 161 13.43 -11.58 -5.25
C GLY A 161 12.49 -12.75 -5.62
N VAL A 162 12.94 -14.00 -5.45
CA VAL A 162 12.16 -15.21 -5.76
C VAL A 162 10.83 -15.19 -5.02
N SER A 163 9.74 -15.32 -5.78
CA SER A 163 8.39 -15.41 -5.24
C SER A 163 7.89 -16.86 -5.20
N THR A 164 6.92 -17.12 -4.34
CA THR A 164 6.15 -18.37 -4.33
C THR A 164 4.71 -18.05 -3.98
N GLN A 165 3.75 -18.54 -4.77
CA GLN A 165 2.34 -18.35 -4.49
C GLN A 165 1.96 -19.01 -3.16
N VAL A 166 1.17 -18.30 -2.37
CA VAL A 166 0.66 -18.74 -1.08
C VAL A 166 -0.81 -19.12 -1.24
N GLY A 167 -1.12 -20.35 -0.85
CA GLY A 167 -2.48 -20.85 -0.87
C GLY A 167 -2.93 -21.36 -2.25
N PRO A 168 -4.23 -21.31 -2.53
CA PRO A 168 -4.82 -21.92 -3.72
C PRO A 168 -4.37 -21.27 -5.03
N THR A 169 -4.22 -22.09 -6.06
CA THR A 169 -3.72 -21.66 -7.39
C THR A 169 -4.68 -20.72 -8.11
N ASP A 170 -5.98 -20.87 -7.85
CA ASP A 170 -7.04 -20.05 -8.43
C ASP A 170 -6.99 -18.61 -7.90
N GLY A 171 -6.79 -18.43 -6.60
CA GLY A 171 -6.50 -17.14 -5.97
C GLY A 171 -7.21 -16.92 -4.64
N ILE A 172 -7.26 -15.67 -4.21
CA ILE A 172 -7.86 -15.25 -2.96
C ILE A 172 -9.39 -15.25 -3.09
N THR A 173 -10.03 -15.96 -2.17
CA THR A 173 -11.49 -15.94 -1.99
C THR A 173 -11.82 -15.82 -0.50
N LEU A 174 -13.06 -15.42 -0.19
CA LEU A 174 -13.51 -15.38 1.20
C LEU A 174 -13.51 -16.78 1.83
N THR A 175 -13.09 -16.84 3.09
CA THR A 175 -13.24 -18.04 3.91
C THR A 175 -14.71 -18.35 4.16
N ALA A 176 -15.03 -19.64 4.34
CA ALA A 176 -16.42 -20.08 4.54
C ALA A 176 -17.08 -19.49 5.81
N ASP A 177 -16.27 -19.11 6.79
CA ASP A 177 -16.68 -18.48 8.05
C ASP A 177 -16.59 -16.94 8.02
N SER A 178 -16.35 -16.35 6.84
CA SER A 178 -16.27 -14.90 6.72
C SER A 178 -17.59 -14.25 7.10
N PRO A 179 -17.58 -13.14 7.86
CA PRO A 179 -18.80 -12.38 8.14
C PRO A 179 -19.43 -11.87 6.84
N ALA A 180 -20.74 -11.60 6.90
CA ALA A 180 -21.44 -10.97 5.79
C ALA A 180 -20.84 -9.58 5.45
N GLY A 181 -20.57 -9.38 4.15
CA GLY A 181 -20.00 -8.15 3.60
C GLY A 181 -18.82 -8.43 2.67
N GLY A 182 -18.43 -7.42 1.91
CA GLY A 182 -17.37 -7.53 0.90
C GLY A 182 -17.73 -8.46 -0.27
N GLU A 183 -16.78 -8.63 -1.17
CA GLU A 183 -16.89 -9.48 -2.35
C GLU A 183 -16.32 -10.87 -2.10
N GLN A 184 -16.93 -11.88 -2.72
CA GLN A 184 -16.46 -13.28 -2.63
C GLN A 184 -15.04 -13.45 -3.22
N ASN A 185 -14.75 -12.69 -4.27
CA ASN A 185 -13.49 -12.69 -5.02
C ASN A 185 -12.93 -11.26 -5.06
N PRO A 186 -12.46 -10.72 -3.93
CA PRO A 186 -12.08 -9.32 -3.84
C PRO A 186 -10.92 -9.00 -4.78
N TYR A 187 -10.99 -7.85 -5.44
CA TYR A 187 -9.87 -7.23 -6.13
C TYR A 187 -9.11 -6.38 -5.12
N MET A 188 -7.93 -6.85 -4.70
CA MET A 188 -7.18 -6.23 -3.62
C MET A 188 -6.02 -5.40 -4.15
N ASP A 189 -6.10 -4.10 -3.95
CA ASP A 189 -5.10 -3.13 -4.42
C ASP A 189 -4.28 -2.50 -3.31
N GLY A 190 -4.81 -2.55 -2.08
CA GLY A 190 -4.04 -2.18 -0.91
C GLY A 190 -3.62 -3.42 -0.14
N PHE A 191 -2.41 -3.40 0.41
CA PHE A 191 -1.94 -4.48 1.26
C PHE A 191 -0.99 -3.99 2.35
N THR A 192 -1.14 -4.51 3.56
CA THR A 192 -0.22 -4.20 4.66
C THR A 192 -0.18 -5.32 5.68
N ILE A 193 0.92 -5.44 6.43
CA ILE A 193 1.10 -6.45 7.48
C ILE A 193 1.45 -5.74 8.78
N LEU A 194 0.61 -5.93 9.80
CA LEU A 194 0.84 -5.36 11.11
C LEU A 194 2.05 -6.00 11.80
N PRO A 195 2.66 -5.34 12.81
CA PRO A 195 3.80 -5.90 13.54
C PRO A 195 3.53 -7.26 14.19
N ASP A 196 2.27 -7.57 14.50
CA ASP A 196 1.85 -8.88 15.04
C ASP A 196 1.64 -9.97 13.98
N GLY A 197 1.96 -9.70 12.71
CA GLY A 197 1.86 -10.63 11.59
C GLY A 197 0.46 -10.77 10.98
N ARG A 198 -0.55 -10.03 11.47
CA ARG A 198 -1.86 -10.00 10.81
C ARG A 198 -1.78 -9.12 9.56
N ALA A 199 -2.18 -9.68 8.42
CA ALA A 199 -2.21 -9.00 7.15
C ALA A 199 -3.61 -8.51 6.78
N PHE A 200 -3.67 -7.37 6.11
CA PHE A 200 -4.89 -6.75 5.66
C PHE A 200 -4.75 -6.29 4.22
N GLY A 201 -5.79 -6.52 3.44
CA GLY A 201 -5.90 -6.02 2.08
C GLY A 201 -7.14 -5.13 1.95
N THR A 202 -7.13 -4.23 0.98
CA THR A 202 -8.28 -3.41 0.63
C THR A 202 -8.66 -3.55 -0.81
N GLU A 203 -9.97 -3.46 -1.03
CA GLU A 203 -10.62 -3.34 -2.32
C GLU A 203 -11.29 -1.98 -2.34
N ALA A 204 -11.11 -1.21 -3.41
CA ALA A 204 -11.78 0.07 -3.56
C ALA A 204 -12.46 0.27 -4.93
N ARG A 205 -12.52 -0.79 -5.75
CA ARG A 205 -13.26 -0.86 -7.01
C ARG A 205 -14.05 -2.17 -7.19
N PHE A 206 -15.11 -2.10 -8.01
CA PHE A 206 -15.84 -3.20 -8.67
C PHE A 206 -17.08 -3.84 -8.02
N GLY A 207 -17.85 -3.08 -7.24
CA GLY A 207 -19.18 -3.51 -6.80
C GLY A 207 -20.28 -3.34 -7.85
N SER A 208 -20.28 -4.11 -8.95
CA SER A 208 -21.36 -4.09 -9.96
C SER A 208 -22.67 -4.79 -9.52
N THR A 209 -22.96 -4.90 -8.22
CA THR A 209 -24.26 -5.46 -7.79
C THR A 209 -25.37 -4.42 -7.89
N THR A 210 -25.76 -4.14 -9.13
CA THR A 210 -27.09 -3.65 -9.51
C THR A 210 -28.16 -4.68 -9.07
N GLY A 211 -28.41 -4.78 -7.77
CA GLY A 211 -29.36 -5.77 -7.25
C GLY A 211 -29.63 -5.73 -5.75
N THR A 212 -28.73 -5.17 -4.95
CA THR A 212 -28.94 -5.09 -3.48
C THR A 212 -28.99 -3.64 -3.03
N PRO A 213 -30.20 -3.08 -2.77
CA PRO A 213 -30.33 -1.75 -2.18
C PRO A 213 -29.52 -1.65 -0.89
N GLY A 214 -28.52 -0.76 -0.86
CA GLY A 214 -27.65 -0.54 0.30
C GLY A 214 -26.25 -1.16 0.24
N GLN A 215 -25.88 -1.85 -0.86
CA GLN A 215 -24.52 -2.29 -1.16
C GLN A 215 -23.89 -1.53 -2.34
N SER A 216 -24.00 -0.19 -2.31
CA SER A 216 -23.19 0.68 -3.17
C SER A 216 -21.70 0.37 -2.97
N GLU A 217 -20.86 0.50 -4.00
CA GLU A 217 -19.39 0.34 -3.95
C GLU A 217 -18.79 0.97 -2.69
N ARG A 218 -18.47 0.14 -1.70
CA ARG A 218 -17.82 0.58 -0.46
C ARG A 218 -16.43 0.00 -0.47
N GLY A 219 -15.43 0.88 -0.46
CA GLY A 219 -14.07 0.42 -0.20
C GLY A 219 -14.09 -0.47 1.05
N SER A 220 -13.50 -1.66 0.96
CA SER A 220 -13.64 -2.74 1.93
C SER A 220 -12.29 -3.21 2.41
N MET A 221 -12.20 -3.54 3.69
CA MET A 221 -10.98 -4.09 4.28
C MET A 221 -11.19 -5.57 4.63
N TYR A 222 -10.21 -6.38 4.27
CA TYR A 222 -10.18 -7.81 4.48
C TYR A 222 -8.98 -8.19 5.32
N ARG A 223 -9.12 -9.20 6.18
CA ARG A 223 -7.99 -9.90 6.77
C ARG A 223 -7.50 -10.93 5.75
N VAL A 224 -6.23 -10.86 5.40
CA VAL A 224 -5.58 -11.82 4.50
C VAL A 224 -4.79 -12.81 5.34
N PHE A 225 -4.91 -14.10 5.04
CA PHE A 225 -4.22 -15.15 5.79
C PHE A 225 -2.93 -15.55 5.08
N LEU A 226 -1.78 -15.33 5.73
CA LEU A 226 -0.47 -15.64 5.17
C LEU A 226 -0.04 -17.10 5.39
N SER A 227 -0.68 -17.79 6.33
CA SER A 227 -0.31 -19.14 6.76
C SER A 227 -1.49 -19.90 7.35
N GLY A 228 -1.29 -21.20 7.60
CA GLY A 228 -2.31 -22.09 8.16
C GLY A 228 -3.34 -22.58 7.14
N PRO A 229 -4.45 -23.19 7.60
CA PRO A 229 -5.46 -23.81 6.72
C PRO A 229 -6.15 -22.83 5.77
N ASN A 230 -6.17 -21.54 6.11
CA ASN A 230 -6.75 -20.47 5.31
C ASN A 230 -5.70 -19.70 4.50
N ALA A 231 -4.43 -20.12 4.45
CA ALA A 231 -3.39 -19.41 3.72
C ALA A 231 -3.82 -19.09 2.27
N GLY A 232 -3.61 -17.84 1.84
CA GLY A 232 -4.05 -17.36 0.53
C GLY A 232 -5.56 -17.15 0.40
N ARG A 233 -6.31 -17.09 1.51
CA ARG A 233 -7.72 -16.69 1.57
C ARG A 233 -7.89 -15.39 2.35
N ALA A 234 -9.10 -14.83 2.29
CA ALA A 234 -9.44 -13.57 2.94
C ALA A 234 -10.69 -13.70 3.83
N SER A 235 -10.87 -12.77 4.76
CA SER A 235 -12.12 -12.64 5.51
C SER A 235 -12.49 -11.17 5.65
N PHE A 236 -13.73 -10.83 5.34
CA PHE A 236 -14.25 -9.47 5.47
C PHE A 236 -14.11 -8.94 6.91
N VAL A 237 -13.67 -7.69 7.03
CA VAL A 237 -13.52 -6.99 8.31
C VAL A 237 -14.58 -5.91 8.42
N LYS A 238 -14.57 -4.94 7.50
CA LYS A 238 -15.48 -3.79 7.49
C LYS A 238 -15.41 -3.02 6.17
N ASN A 239 -16.42 -2.19 5.95
CA ASN A 239 -16.38 -1.13 4.95
C ASN A 239 -15.53 0.03 5.49
N LEU A 240 -14.70 0.60 4.63
CA LEU A 240 -13.88 1.78 4.90
C LEU A 240 -14.62 3.08 4.61
N PHE A 241 -15.39 3.10 3.51
CA PHE A 241 -16.05 4.30 3.01
C PHE A 241 -17.55 4.08 2.85
N THR A 242 -18.31 5.15 3.01
CA THR A 242 -19.76 5.18 2.74
C THR A 242 -20.09 5.76 1.36
N PHE A 243 -19.06 6.18 0.63
CA PHE A 243 -19.14 6.72 -0.72
C PHE A 243 -18.31 5.84 -1.65
N ASP A 244 -18.70 5.79 -2.92
CA ASP A 244 -17.86 5.23 -3.96
C ASP A 244 -16.66 6.15 -4.16
N ALA A 245 -15.47 5.63 -3.90
CA ALA A 245 -14.24 6.35 -4.17
C ALA A 245 -13.90 6.25 -5.67
N GLY A 246 -14.21 5.12 -6.33
CA GLY A 246 -13.77 4.84 -7.70
C GLY A 246 -12.25 4.91 -7.87
N ARG A 247 -11.50 4.57 -6.82
CA ARG A 247 -10.03 4.71 -6.72
C ARG A 247 -9.45 3.47 -6.11
N ASP A 248 -8.25 3.12 -6.52
CA ASP A 248 -7.37 2.14 -5.91
C ASP A 248 -6.79 2.71 -4.61
N THR A 249 -6.14 1.82 -3.85
CA THR A 249 -5.77 2.13 -2.47
C THR A 249 -4.39 1.64 -2.11
N GLY A 250 -3.53 2.54 -1.63
CA GLY A 250 -2.36 2.16 -0.86
C GLY A 250 -2.69 1.87 0.60
N LEU A 251 -2.10 0.83 1.20
CA LEU A 251 -2.16 0.56 2.64
C LEU A 251 -0.79 0.56 3.28
N ALA A 252 -0.68 1.27 4.40
CA ALA A 252 0.49 1.21 5.25
C ALA A 252 0.06 1.10 6.71
N ASN A 253 1.00 0.75 7.59
CA ASN A 253 0.75 0.75 9.02
C ASN A 253 1.94 1.28 9.81
N THR A 254 1.65 1.62 11.06
CA THR A 254 2.65 2.01 12.05
C THR A 254 2.91 0.86 13.02
N GLN A 255 3.99 1.00 13.78
CA GLN A 255 4.35 0.05 14.84
C GLN A 255 3.30 -0.06 15.96
N ASP A 256 2.40 0.91 16.12
CA ASP A 256 1.29 0.85 17.07
C ASP A 256 0.03 0.17 16.51
N GLY A 257 0.04 -0.22 15.23
CA GLY A 257 -1.07 -0.89 14.56
C GLY A 257 -2.12 0.04 13.95
N THR A 258 -1.86 1.35 13.90
CA THR A 258 -2.67 2.29 13.09
C THR A 258 -2.45 1.99 11.61
N ILE A 259 -3.55 1.78 10.89
CA ILE A 259 -3.57 1.55 9.44
C ILE A 259 -3.89 2.86 8.75
N TYR A 260 -3.07 3.21 7.78
CA TYR A 260 -3.27 4.32 6.87
C TYR A 260 -3.81 3.78 5.55
N VAL A 261 -4.86 4.41 5.05
CA VAL A 261 -5.44 4.16 3.73
C VAL A 261 -5.19 5.40 2.89
N LEU A 262 -4.36 5.26 1.86
CA LEU A 262 -4.14 6.27 0.84
C LEU A 262 -5.08 5.97 -0.32
N LEU A 263 -5.92 6.93 -0.70
CA LEU A 263 -6.60 6.86 -1.99
C LEU A 263 -5.67 7.40 -3.07
N GLU A 264 -5.81 6.90 -4.29
CA GLU A 264 -5.11 7.42 -5.48
C GLU A 264 -5.12 8.95 -5.59
N ASP A 265 -6.19 9.62 -5.12
CA ASP A 265 -6.33 11.10 -5.17
C ASP A 265 -5.69 11.83 -3.97
N GLY A 266 -4.91 11.11 -3.16
CA GLY A 266 -4.04 11.69 -2.13
C GLY A 266 -4.70 11.89 -0.80
N ARG A 267 -6.00 11.63 -0.70
CA ARG A 267 -6.71 11.66 0.58
C ARG A 267 -6.21 10.52 1.44
N VAL A 268 -5.89 10.84 2.68
CA VAL A 268 -5.41 9.86 3.66
C VAL A 268 -6.44 9.68 4.75
N PHE A 269 -6.74 8.41 5.03
CA PHE A 269 -7.61 8.00 6.13
C PHE A 269 -6.85 7.11 7.11
N LEU A 270 -7.27 7.15 8.36
CA LEU A 270 -6.70 6.36 9.44
C LEU A 270 -7.76 5.44 10.02
N THR A 271 -7.36 4.23 10.36
CA THR A 271 -8.19 3.27 11.06
C THR A 271 -7.34 2.23 11.80
N SER A 272 -7.95 1.18 12.32
CA SER A 272 -7.25 0.00 12.84
C SER A 272 -7.89 -1.29 12.34
N ALA A 273 -7.22 -2.41 12.62
CA ALA A 273 -7.71 -3.75 12.32
C ALA A 273 -9.03 -4.14 13.00
N SER A 274 -9.53 -3.35 13.95
CA SER A 274 -10.82 -3.61 14.59
C SER A 274 -11.98 -3.39 13.61
N ARG A 275 -12.99 -4.28 13.66
CA ARG A 275 -14.23 -4.13 12.89
C ARG A 275 -15.02 -2.88 13.27
N THR A 276 -14.87 -2.41 14.50
CA THR A 276 -15.63 -1.28 15.05
C THR A 276 -14.87 0.03 15.07
N SER A 277 -13.56 0.03 14.74
CA SER A 277 -12.81 1.28 14.72
C SER A 277 -13.29 2.16 13.55
N PRO A 278 -13.54 3.45 13.80
CA PRO A 278 -13.95 4.36 12.74
C PRO A 278 -12.84 4.53 11.71
N VAL A 279 -13.23 4.97 10.52
CA VAL A 279 -12.32 5.50 9.51
C VAL A 279 -12.37 7.01 9.59
N THR A 280 -11.23 7.65 9.84
CA THR A 280 -11.14 9.10 10.05
C THR A 280 -10.17 9.70 9.06
N ALA A 281 -10.55 10.81 8.42
CA ALA A 281 -9.62 11.55 7.56
C ALA A 281 -8.45 12.11 8.38
N ALA A 282 -7.25 12.12 7.78
CA ALA A 282 -6.10 12.80 8.35
C ALA A 282 -6.35 14.31 8.43
N SER A 283 -5.77 14.98 9.43
CA SER A 283 -6.02 16.42 9.68
C SER A 283 -5.55 17.34 8.55
N TYR A 284 -4.54 16.91 7.77
CA TYR A 284 -4.06 17.63 6.59
C TYR A 284 -4.93 17.38 5.35
N GLY A 285 -5.86 16.42 5.40
CA GLY A 285 -6.76 16.07 4.30
C GLY A 285 -6.05 15.30 3.18
N THR A 286 -5.40 16.04 2.28
CA THR A 286 -4.79 15.51 1.05
C THR A 286 -3.29 15.80 1.04
N LEU A 287 -2.50 14.86 0.53
CA LEU A 287 -1.07 15.05 0.33
C LEU A 287 -0.78 16.15 -0.72
N THR A 288 0.40 16.76 -0.67
CA THR A 288 0.88 17.68 -1.72
C THR A 288 1.96 17.04 -2.57
N THR A 289 1.98 17.29 -3.88
CA THR A 289 2.93 16.67 -4.81
C THR A 289 3.60 17.72 -5.71
N PRO A 290 4.57 18.47 -5.17
CA PRO A 290 5.30 19.44 -5.96
C PRO A 290 6.05 18.74 -7.11
N GLY A 291 6.02 19.34 -8.31
CA GLY A 291 6.69 18.78 -9.49
C GLY A 291 5.88 17.75 -10.27
N CYS A 292 4.56 17.73 -10.10
CA CYS A 292 3.67 16.78 -10.76
C CYS A 292 3.72 16.84 -12.28
N LEU A 293 3.78 15.66 -12.93
CA LEU A 293 3.75 15.54 -14.39
C LEU A 293 2.33 15.47 -14.99
N ARG A 294 1.32 15.10 -14.20
CA ARG A 294 -0.09 15.04 -14.65
C ARG A 294 -0.80 16.40 -14.49
N PRO A 295 -1.72 16.75 -15.42
CA PRO A 295 -2.56 17.94 -15.26
C PRO A 295 -3.40 17.84 -13.99
N ILE A 296 -3.22 18.82 -13.11
CA ILE A 296 -3.92 18.91 -11.82
C ILE A 296 -5.42 19.11 -12.08
N SER A 297 -6.24 18.09 -11.83
CA SER A 297 -7.69 18.11 -12.07
C SER A 297 -8.51 18.72 -10.93
N PHE A 298 -7.88 18.97 -9.76
CA PHE A 298 -8.51 19.58 -8.58
C PHE A 298 -7.72 20.80 -8.08
N PRO A 299 -8.37 21.85 -7.53
CA PRO A 299 -7.64 22.97 -6.93
C PRO A 299 -6.90 22.51 -5.67
N GLY A 300 -5.63 22.15 -5.83
CA GLY A 300 -4.76 21.54 -4.83
C GLY A 300 -3.73 20.70 -5.56
N GLN A 301 -2.44 21.01 -5.39
CA GLN A 301 -1.31 20.49 -6.17
C GLN A 301 -1.09 18.98 -5.97
N PHE A 302 -1.91 18.15 -6.61
CA PHE A 302 -1.88 16.71 -6.40
C PHE A 302 -1.80 15.92 -7.73
N CYS A 303 -0.83 15.00 -7.81
CA CYS A 303 -0.74 13.97 -8.84
C CYS A 303 -1.76 12.90 -8.51
N GLY A 304 -2.95 12.95 -9.11
CA GLY A 304 -3.86 11.81 -9.03
C GLY A 304 -3.16 10.52 -9.44
N ASP A 305 -3.56 9.41 -8.81
CA ASP A 305 -3.15 8.02 -9.08
C ASP A 305 -1.87 7.66 -8.32
N PHE A 306 -2.00 7.21 -7.07
CA PHE A 306 -0.89 6.91 -6.17
C PHE A 306 -0.98 5.48 -5.69
N GLU A 307 0.12 4.77 -5.89
CA GLU A 307 0.29 3.39 -5.50
C GLU A 307 1.52 3.21 -4.62
N ALA A 308 1.73 1.96 -4.20
CA ALA A 308 2.89 1.53 -3.41
C ALA A 308 3.07 2.37 -2.16
N PHE A 309 2.06 2.42 -1.30
CA PHE A 309 2.16 3.21 -0.07
C PHE A 309 2.76 2.41 1.08
N ASP A 310 3.85 2.90 1.67
CA ASP A 310 4.38 2.31 2.91
C ASP A 310 5.00 3.35 3.86
N ILE A 311 5.07 2.98 5.14
CA ILE A 311 5.58 3.80 6.25
C ILE A 311 6.69 3.02 6.95
N PRO A 312 7.95 3.18 6.52
CA PRO A 312 9.07 2.52 7.16
C PRO A 312 9.15 2.83 8.65
N ALA A 313 9.37 1.77 9.43
CA ALA A 313 9.62 1.92 10.85
C ALA A 313 10.82 2.86 11.06
N PRO A 314 10.76 3.84 11.97
CA PRO A 314 11.92 4.64 12.31
C PRO A 314 13.08 3.71 12.66
N ALA A 315 14.24 3.90 12.03
CA ALA A 315 15.44 3.18 12.45
C ALA A 315 15.61 3.41 13.95
N LEU A 316 15.62 2.33 14.75
CA LEU A 316 16.01 2.40 16.15
C LEU A 316 17.42 3.00 16.16
N ARG A 317 17.53 4.25 16.59
CA ARG A 317 18.81 4.95 16.74
C ARG A 317 19.53 4.46 17.98
#